data_AF-A0A094IRI7-F1
#
_entry.id   AF-A0A094IRI7-F1
#
_cell.length_a   1.000
_cell.length_b   1.000
_cell.length_c   1.000
_cell.angle_alpha   90.00
_cell.angle_beta   90.00
_cell.angle_gamma   90.00
#
_symmetry.space_group_name_H-M   'P 1'
#
loop_
_entity.id
_entity.type
_entity.pdbx_description
1 polymer ?
#
loop_
_entity_poly.entity_id
_entity_poly.type
_entity_poly.pdbx_seq_one_letter_code
_entity_poly.pdbx_strand_id
1 'polypeptide(L)'
;MEWFGYARTVFHHSSTSLIATQDGSARTFISFPDLCKSVTQRCALNPFLFNGHMQTIWTNAMRNDSPIYYKRKIFIAGGEGDNGSFAVDFVVDGNVDEGDPALPKRTTLLTDIELDKLTSTDRRPMLVVLHGVSGGSHESFIREMIATLIAQNGKDERNWEACVVNS
;
A
#
# COMPACT_ATOMS: atom_id res chain seq x y z
N MET A 1 -5.29 19.32 -23.75
CA MET A 1 -5.40 19.55 -22.29
C MET A 1 -6.87 19.67 -21.97
N GLU A 2 -7.43 18.74 -21.19
CA GLU A 2 -8.77 18.93 -20.64
C GLU A 2 -8.66 19.98 -19.53
N TRP A 3 -9.31 21.13 -19.76
CA TRP A 3 -9.13 22.38 -19.02
C TRP A 3 -9.48 22.32 -17.53
N PHE A 4 -10.13 21.23 -17.07
CA PHE A 4 -10.57 21.03 -15.69
C PHE A 4 -9.65 20.12 -14.85
N GLY A 5 -8.46 19.77 -15.34
CA GLY A 5 -7.50 18.96 -14.56
C GLY A 5 -7.81 17.46 -14.53
N TYR A 6 -8.73 16.98 -15.37
CA TYR A 6 -8.97 15.54 -15.52
C TYR A 6 -7.84 14.89 -16.34
N ALA A 7 -7.26 13.84 -15.78
CA ALA A 7 -6.30 13.02 -16.50
C ALA A 7 -7.03 12.00 -17.39
N ARG A 8 -6.52 11.80 -18.60
CA ARG A 8 -7.00 10.75 -19.50
C ARG A 8 -6.44 9.40 -19.08
N THR A 9 -7.26 8.55 -18.47
CA THR A 9 -6.87 7.17 -18.12
C THR A 9 -7.03 6.26 -19.35
N VAL A 10 -5.95 5.56 -19.71
CA VAL A 10 -5.96 4.54 -20.76
C VAL A 10 -5.53 3.21 -20.14
N PHE A 11 -6.27 2.15 -20.43
CA PHE A 11 -6.00 0.82 -19.90
C PHE A 11 -5.31 -0.03 -20.97
N HIS A 12 -4.17 -0.61 -20.63
CA HIS A 12 -3.45 -1.56 -21.47
C HIS A 12 -3.49 -2.93 -20.79
N HIS A 13 -3.94 -3.95 -21.52
CA HIS A 13 -3.98 -5.32 -21.04
C HIS A 13 -3.78 -6.30 -22.21
N SER A 14 -3.45 -7.56 -21.88
CA SER A 14 -3.36 -8.64 -22.87
C SER A 14 -4.71 -8.87 -23.58
N SER A 15 -4.67 -9.34 -24.83
CA SER A 15 -5.86 -9.79 -25.56
C SER A 15 -6.54 -10.98 -24.87
N THR A 16 -5.78 -11.80 -24.15
CA THR A 16 -6.30 -12.87 -23.30
C THR A 16 -6.45 -12.35 -21.87
N SER A 17 -7.70 -12.23 -21.40
CA SER A 17 -8.01 -11.73 -20.06
C SER A 17 -8.44 -12.86 -19.11
N LEU A 18 -8.07 -12.71 -17.84
CA LEU A 18 -8.57 -13.57 -16.77
C LEU A 18 -10.01 -13.21 -16.45
N ILE A 19 -10.83 -14.22 -16.14
CA ILE A 19 -12.23 -14.04 -15.75
C ILE A 19 -12.34 -14.34 -14.26
N ALA A 20 -12.82 -13.37 -13.49
CA ALA A 20 -13.08 -13.51 -12.06
C ALA A 20 -14.58 -13.72 -11.82
N THR A 21 -14.90 -14.49 -10.78
CA THR A 21 -16.28 -14.62 -10.30
C THR A 21 -16.52 -13.51 -9.30
N GLN A 22 -17.59 -12.75 -9.47
CA GLN A 22 -17.95 -11.72 -8.50
C GLN A 22 -18.59 -12.38 -7.28
N ASP A 23 -18.04 -12.10 -6.11
CA ASP A 23 -18.32 -12.84 -4.88
C ASP A 23 -19.82 -12.87 -4.53
N GLY A 24 -20.32 -14.03 -4.10
CA GLY A 24 -21.72 -14.25 -3.71
C GLY A 24 -22.73 -14.52 -4.85
N SER A 25 -22.36 -14.32 -6.12
CA SER A 25 -23.18 -14.65 -7.28
C SER A 25 -22.45 -15.64 -8.18
N ALA A 26 -22.78 -16.93 -8.10
CA ALA A 26 -22.24 -17.97 -8.99
C ALA A 26 -22.56 -17.75 -10.50
N ARG A 27 -23.16 -16.62 -10.86
CA ARG A 27 -23.64 -16.30 -12.22
C ARG A 27 -23.09 -14.99 -12.78
N THR A 28 -22.29 -14.23 -12.04
CA THR A 28 -21.72 -12.97 -12.54
C THR A 28 -20.22 -13.11 -12.73
N PHE A 29 -19.79 -13.07 -13.98
CA PHE A 29 -18.39 -13.10 -14.39
C PHE A 29 -17.96 -11.69 -14.80
N ILE A 30 -16.82 -11.24 -14.30
CA ILE A 30 -16.20 -9.97 -14.71
C ILE A 30 -14.80 -10.24 -15.23
N SER A 31 -14.44 -9.65 -16.37
CA SER A 31 -13.07 -9.72 -16.85
C SER A 31 -12.16 -8.92 -15.90
N PHE A 32 -10.93 -9.39 -15.68
CA PHE A 32 -9.98 -8.67 -14.84
C PHE A 32 -9.76 -7.21 -15.30
N PRO A 33 -9.64 -6.91 -16.61
CA PRO A 33 -9.58 -5.52 -17.07
C PRO A 33 -10.81 -4.69 -16.71
N ASP A 34 -12.02 -5.25 -16.80
CA ASP A 34 -13.24 -4.51 -16.49
C ASP A 34 -13.41 -4.32 -14.98
N LEU A 35 -12.96 -5.28 -14.17
CA LEU A 35 -12.84 -5.12 -12.73
C LEU A 35 -11.91 -3.94 -12.41
N CYS A 36 -10.69 -3.93 -12.98
CA CYS A 36 -9.74 -2.83 -12.80
C CYS A 36 -10.34 -1.48 -13.21
N LYS A 37 -11.05 -1.41 -14.35
CA LYS A 37 -11.76 -0.18 -14.78
C LYS A 37 -12.85 0.24 -13.80
N SER A 38 -13.59 -0.72 -13.22
CA SER A 38 -14.69 -0.43 -12.29
C SER A 38 -14.21 0.13 -10.95
N VAL A 39 -13.02 -0.26 -10.50
CA VAL A 39 -12.43 0.20 -9.23
C VAL A 39 -11.50 1.40 -9.40
N THR A 40 -10.99 1.64 -10.62
CA THR A 40 -10.11 2.78 -10.91
C THR A 40 -10.91 4.07 -10.89
N GLN A 41 -10.66 4.89 -9.88
CA GLN A 41 -11.26 6.22 -9.79
C GLN A 41 -10.72 7.14 -10.89
N ARG A 42 -11.54 8.13 -11.29
CA ARG A 42 -11.06 9.17 -12.20
C ARG A 42 -9.98 9.99 -11.51
N CYS A 43 -8.83 10.13 -12.16
CA CYS A 43 -7.76 10.98 -11.68
C CYS A 43 -8.11 12.44 -11.96
N ALA A 44 -8.52 13.16 -10.91
CA ALA A 44 -8.80 14.58 -10.93
C ALA A 44 -7.61 15.32 -10.28
N LEU A 45 -6.77 15.92 -11.12
CA LEU A 45 -5.65 16.74 -10.67
C LEU A 45 -6.14 18.16 -10.42
N ASN A 46 -5.64 18.78 -9.35
CA ASN A 46 -5.87 20.19 -9.12
C ASN A 46 -5.25 20.99 -10.30
N PRO A 47 -6.01 21.85 -11.01
CA PRO A 47 -5.48 22.65 -12.12
C PRO A 47 -4.26 23.51 -11.76
N PHE A 48 -4.11 23.89 -10.49
CA PHE A 48 -2.93 24.60 -9.99
C PHE A 48 -1.69 23.71 -9.89
N LEU A 49 -1.82 22.38 -9.88
CA LEU A 49 -0.72 21.40 -9.83
C LEU A 49 -0.44 20.81 -11.22
N PHE A 50 -0.28 21.68 -12.21
CA PHE A 50 -0.22 21.33 -13.64
C PHE A 50 1.08 20.64 -14.09
N ASN A 51 2.06 20.48 -13.20
CA ASN A 51 3.32 19.79 -13.50
C ASN A 51 3.80 18.96 -12.30
N GLY A 52 4.74 18.05 -12.56
CA GLY A 52 5.26 17.14 -11.54
C GLY A 52 5.96 17.85 -10.37
N HIS A 53 6.64 18.99 -10.60
CA HIS A 53 7.28 19.72 -9.51
C HIS A 53 6.28 20.31 -8.53
N MET A 54 5.20 20.94 -9.02
CA MET A 54 4.16 21.49 -8.16
C MET A 54 3.42 20.39 -7.40
N GLN A 55 3.14 19.26 -8.06
CA GLN A 55 2.56 18.09 -7.40
C GLN A 55 3.47 17.60 -6.27
N THR A 56 4.77 17.43 -6.51
CA THR A 56 5.73 17.00 -5.48
C THR A 56 5.85 18.01 -4.34
N ILE A 57 5.87 19.32 -4.64
CA ILE A 57 5.89 20.36 -3.61
C ILE A 57 4.62 20.29 -2.76
N TRP A 58 3.45 20.20 -3.39
CA TRP A 58 2.17 20.13 -2.70
C TRP A 58 2.08 18.88 -1.81
N THR A 59 2.41 17.70 -2.33
CA THR A 59 2.36 16.46 -1.55
C THR A 59 3.31 16.52 -0.35
N ASN A 60 4.48 17.13 -0.50
CA ASN A 60 5.42 17.32 0.62
C ASN A 60 4.97 18.39 1.62
N ALA A 61 4.26 19.44 1.18
CA ALA A 61 3.81 20.53 2.04
C ALA A 61 2.51 20.19 2.79
N MET A 62 1.57 19.52 2.15
CA MET A 62 0.22 19.29 2.68
C MET A 62 0.10 18.02 3.53
N ARG A 63 1.09 17.11 3.49
CA ARG A 63 1.24 15.92 4.36
C ARG A 63 -0.07 15.36 4.93
N ASN A 64 -1.05 15.13 4.06
CA ASN A 64 -2.24 14.37 4.41
C ASN A 64 -1.80 12.92 4.49
N ASP A 65 -1.53 12.47 5.71
CA ASP A 65 -0.96 11.16 5.96
C ASP A 65 -1.88 10.35 6.87
N SER A 66 -2.50 9.32 6.30
CA SER A 66 -3.27 8.33 7.03
C SER A 66 -2.44 7.76 8.20
N PRO A 67 -3.02 7.60 9.40
CA PRO A 67 -2.31 7.16 10.60
C PRO A 67 -2.00 5.67 10.57
N ILE A 68 -1.12 5.25 9.65
CA ILE A 68 -0.57 3.91 9.57
C ILE A 68 0.73 3.83 10.37
N TYR A 69 0.83 2.80 11.19
CA TYR A 69 1.98 2.51 12.03
C TYR A 69 2.62 1.19 11.61
N TYR A 70 3.95 1.14 11.71
CA TYR A 70 4.74 0.02 11.24
C TYR A 70 5.67 -0.52 12.31
N LYS A 71 5.92 -1.83 12.24
CA LYS A 71 7.08 -2.48 12.85
C LYS A 71 7.98 -3.08 11.77
N ARG A 72 9.25 -2.68 11.77
CA ARG A 72 10.27 -3.02 10.79
C ARG A 72 11.05 -4.25 11.21
N LYS A 73 11.07 -5.29 10.40
CA LYS A 73 12.00 -6.42 10.50
C LYS A 73 13.03 -6.34 9.39
N ILE A 74 14.31 -6.41 9.73
CA ILE A 74 15.39 -6.55 8.75
C ILE A 74 15.64 -8.03 8.53
N PHE A 75 15.57 -8.45 7.27
CA PHE A 75 15.87 -9.80 6.80
C PHE A 75 17.22 -9.79 6.10
N ILE A 76 17.98 -10.87 6.30
CA ILE A 76 19.20 -11.14 5.57
C ILE A 76 18.85 -12.25 4.57
N ALA A 77 18.89 -11.92 3.28
CA ALA A 77 18.72 -12.88 2.21
C ALA A 77 20.01 -13.70 2.09
N GLY A 78 19.97 -14.95 2.54
CA GLY A 78 21.07 -15.90 2.36
C GLY A 78 20.85 -16.71 1.09
N GLY A 79 21.71 -16.52 0.09
CA GLY A 79 21.78 -17.34 -1.12
C GLY A 79 23.23 -17.65 -1.50
N GLU A 80 23.45 -18.73 -2.26
CA GLU A 80 24.77 -19.07 -2.82
C GLU A 80 25.18 -18.03 -3.88
N GLY A 81 25.69 -16.87 -3.45
CA GLY A 81 26.28 -15.90 -4.37
C GLY A 81 26.32 -14.46 -3.88
N ASP A 82 25.38 -14.03 -3.05
CA ASP A 82 25.37 -12.68 -2.46
C ASP A 82 24.47 -12.60 -1.23
N ASN A 83 24.96 -11.95 -0.17
CA ASN A 83 24.21 -11.71 1.06
C ASN A 83 23.55 -10.33 0.98
N GLY A 84 22.31 -10.30 0.48
CA GLY A 84 21.49 -9.10 0.50
C GLY A 84 20.82 -8.89 1.86
N SER A 85 20.42 -7.65 2.16
CA SER A 85 19.51 -7.38 3.27
C SER A 85 18.36 -6.51 2.78
N PHE A 86 17.16 -6.77 3.29
CA PHE A 86 15.98 -5.95 3.01
C PHE A 86 15.16 -5.79 4.29
N ALA A 87 14.36 -4.75 4.37
CA ALA A 87 13.49 -4.49 5.50
C ALA A 87 12.03 -4.71 5.12
N VAL A 88 11.23 -5.27 6.03
CA VAL A 88 9.78 -5.39 5.86
C VAL A 88 9.11 -4.64 6.99
N ASP A 89 8.21 -3.74 6.63
CA ASP A 89 7.41 -2.94 7.54
C ASP A 89 6.02 -3.54 7.65
N PHE A 90 5.74 -4.21 8.75
CA PHE A 90 4.43 -4.79 9.06
C PHE A 90 3.52 -3.74 9.65
N VAL A 91 2.29 -3.63 9.15
CA VAL A 91 1.30 -2.68 9.68
C VAL A 91 0.78 -3.17 11.03
N VAL A 92 0.79 -2.31 12.05
CA VAL A 92 0.39 -2.67 13.43
C VAL A 92 -0.72 -1.77 13.96
N ASP A 93 -1.52 -2.29 14.89
CA ASP A 93 -2.56 -1.52 15.57
C ASP A 93 -1.95 -0.70 16.71
N GLY A 94 -2.43 0.52 16.85
CA GLY A 94 -2.04 1.43 17.94
C GLY A 94 -0.98 2.46 17.55
N ASN A 95 -1.01 3.57 18.28
CA ASN A 95 0.04 4.57 18.22
C ASN A 95 1.31 3.93 18.77
N VAL A 96 2.32 3.83 17.91
CA VAL A 96 3.66 3.54 18.39
C VAL A 96 4.20 4.86 18.91
N ASP A 97 4.00 5.06 20.21
CA ASP A 97 4.39 6.27 20.94
C ASP A 97 5.89 6.50 20.72
N GLU A 98 6.19 7.57 19.99
CA GLU A 98 7.55 8.00 19.62
C GLU A 98 8.35 6.93 18.89
N GLY A 99 8.06 6.76 17.59
CA GLY A 99 8.85 5.92 16.69
C GLY A 99 10.37 6.09 16.86
N ASP A 100 11.13 5.03 16.56
CA ASP A 100 12.57 4.98 16.77
C ASP A 100 13.25 6.17 16.03
N PRO A 101 14.10 6.99 16.69
CA PRO A 101 14.79 8.11 16.04
C PRO A 101 15.62 7.71 14.82
N ALA A 102 16.06 6.46 14.74
CA ALA A 102 16.81 5.92 13.61
C ALA A 102 15.90 5.50 12.42
N LEU A 103 14.58 5.50 12.61
CA LEU A 103 13.60 5.06 11.62
C LEU A 103 12.67 6.21 11.19
N PRO A 104 11.98 6.06 10.04
CA PRO A 104 10.93 6.99 9.67
C PRO A 104 9.83 7.10 10.73
N LYS A 105 9.15 8.25 10.77
CA LYS A 105 8.04 8.48 11.70
C LYS A 105 7.00 7.36 11.62
N ARG A 106 6.47 6.97 12.79
CA ARG A 106 5.47 5.90 12.96
C ARG A 106 6.02 4.50 12.69
N THR A 107 7.34 4.32 12.75
CA THR A 107 8.00 3.02 12.57
C THR A 107 8.87 2.70 13.79
N THR A 108 8.81 1.47 14.27
CA THR A 108 9.75 0.91 15.27
C THR A 108 10.32 -0.40 14.79
N LEU A 109 11.37 -0.91 15.44
CA LEU A 109 11.90 -2.23 15.14
C LEU A 109 10.95 -3.32 15.66
N LEU A 110 10.74 -4.34 14.83
CA LEU A 110 10.06 -5.56 15.22
C LEU A 110 11.08 -6.50 15.87
N THR A 111 10.84 -6.85 17.14
CA THR A 111 11.69 -7.81 17.84
C THR A 111 11.40 -9.23 17.40
N ASP A 112 12.35 -10.15 17.58
CA ASP A 112 12.15 -11.57 17.25
C ASP A 112 10.99 -12.19 18.04
N ILE A 113 10.84 -11.80 19.30
CA ILE A 113 9.73 -12.25 20.16
C ILE A 113 8.37 -11.82 19.61
N GLU A 114 8.29 -10.62 19.03
CA GLU A 114 7.05 -10.12 18.43
C GLU A 114 6.79 -10.75 17.06
N LEU A 115 7.85 -11.00 16.30
CA LEU A 115 7.76 -11.73 15.03
C LEU A 115 7.24 -13.15 15.25
N ASP A 116 7.70 -13.85 16.30
CA ASP A 116 7.21 -15.19 16.65
C ASP A 116 5.72 -15.19 17.05
N LYS A 117 5.19 -14.04 17.49
CA LYS A 117 3.77 -13.85 17.80
C LYS A 117 2.92 -13.55 16.57
N LEU A 118 3.53 -13.17 15.44
CA LEU A 118 2.83 -12.99 14.17
C LEU A 118 2.45 -14.37 13.62
N THR A 119 1.35 -14.91 14.13
CA THR A 119 0.78 -16.17 13.66
C THR A 119 -0.28 -15.93 12.59
N SER A 120 -0.35 -16.82 11.60
CA SER A 120 -1.41 -16.80 10.58
C SER A 120 -2.55 -17.74 11.00
N THR A 121 -3.14 -17.46 12.17
CA THR A 121 -4.23 -18.28 12.73
C THR A 121 -5.62 -17.79 12.34
N ASP A 122 -5.71 -16.64 11.68
CA ASP A 122 -6.94 -16.06 11.17
C ASP A 122 -7.13 -16.30 9.66
N ARG A 123 -8.20 -15.75 9.08
CA ARG A 123 -8.55 -15.88 7.66
C ARG A 123 -8.35 -14.60 6.86
N ARG A 124 -7.70 -13.59 7.43
CA ARG A 124 -7.51 -12.29 6.79
C ARG A 124 -6.46 -12.43 5.69
N PRO A 125 -6.74 -11.93 4.47
CA PRO A 125 -5.71 -11.87 3.43
C PRO A 125 -4.59 -10.92 3.84
N MET A 126 -3.36 -11.24 3.43
CA MET A 126 -2.18 -10.39 3.60
C MET A 126 -1.85 -9.68 2.28
N LEU A 127 -1.83 -8.34 2.32
CA LEU A 127 -1.35 -7.47 1.26
C LEU A 127 0.16 -7.27 1.39
N VAL A 128 0.91 -7.71 0.38
CA VAL A 128 2.35 -7.43 0.28
C VAL A 128 2.56 -6.29 -0.73
N VAL A 129 3.02 -5.15 -0.25
CA VAL A 129 3.27 -3.96 -1.07
C VAL A 129 4.74 -3.93 -1.49
N LEU A 130 4.95 -3.91 -2.81
CA LEU A 130 6.26 -3.70 -3.43
C LEU A 130 6.27 -2.30 -4.05
N HIS A 131 7.22 -1.46 -3.65
CA HIS A 131 7.35 -0.10 -4.16
C HIS A 131 8.54 0.05 -5.12
N GLY A 132 8.59 1.18 -5.83
CA GLY A 132 9.65 1.50 -6.78
C GLY A 132 10.93 2.01 -6.12
N VAL A 133 11.94 2.32 -6.95
CA VAL A 133 13.24 2.87 -6.50
C VAL A 133 13.04 4.14 -5.69
N SER A 134 13.77 4.28 -4.57
CA SER A 134 13.74 5.43 -3.65
C SER A 134 12.42 5.70 -2.91
N GLY A 135 11.41 4.83 -3.08
CA GLY A 135 10.17 4.86 -2.32
C GLY A 135 10.28 4.15 -0.96
N GLY A 136 9.15 3.95 -0.31
CA GLY A 136 9.09 3.21 0.95
C GLY A 136 7.77 3.33 1.69
N SER A 137 7.62 2.60 2.80
CA SER A 137 6.44 2.65 3.68
C SER A 137 6.08 4.05 4.22
N HIS A 138 6.99 5.03 4.09
CA HIS A 138 6.77 6.41 4.47
C HIS A 138 5.94 7.22 3.44
N GLU A 139 5.73 6.67 2.25
CA GLU A 139 4.99 7.37 1.19
C GLU A 139 3.49 7.47 1.52
N SER A 140 2.94 8.70 1.47
CA SER A 140 1.56 8.98 1.85
C SER A 140 0.54 8.21 1.01
N PHE A 141 0.80 8.01 -0.29
CA PHE A 141 -0.09 7.26 -1.16
C PHE A 141 -0.14 5.76 -0.80
N ILE A 142 0.99 5.18 -0.33
CA ILE A 142 1.02 3.80 0.17
C ILE A 142 0.19 3.71 1.45
N ARG A 143 0.37 4.67 2.37
CA ARG A 143 -0.37 4.71 3.64
C ARG A 143 -1.87 4.89 3.42
N GLU A 144 -2.27 5.74 2.47
CA GLU A 144 -3.68 5.96 2.14
C GLU A 144 -4.33 4.72 1.50
N MET A 145 -3.61 4.06 0.59
CA MET A 145 -4.07 2.80 -0.01
C MET A 145 -4.24 1.71 1.05
N ILE A 146 -3.24 1.54 1.92
CA ILE A 146 -3.28 0.57 3.03
C ILE A 146 -4.44 0.91 3.98
N ALA A 147 -4.58 2.17 4.38
CA ALA A 147 -5.67 2.62 5.26
C ALA A 147 -7.03 2.27 4.66
N THR A 148 -7.22 2.50 3.37
CA THR A 148 -8.46 2.16 2.67
C THR A 148 -8.77 0.67 2.76
N LEU A 149 -7.78 -0.20 2.59
CA LEU A 149 -7.97 -1.67 2.60
C LEU A 149 -8.16 -2.22 4.02
N ILE A 150 -7.43 -1.69 5.00
CA ILE A 150 -7.55 -2.11 6.39
C ILE A 150 -8.88 -1.65 7.00
N ALA A 151 -9.36 -0.44 6.66
CA ALA A 151 -10.54 0.18 7.25
C ALA A 151 -11.91 -0.23 6.66
N GLN A 152 -11.97 -1.13 5.67
CA GLN A 152 -13.17 -1.36 4.83
C GLN A 152 -14.47 -1.79 5.55
N ASN A 153 -14.51 -1.96 6.88
CA ASN A 153 -15.74 -2.40 7.57
C ASN A 153 -16.27 -1.53 8.72
N GLY A 154 -15.72 -0.34 8.98
CA GLY A 154 -16.31 0.61 9.95
C GLY A 154 -16.50 0.08 11.37
N LYS A 155 -15.89 -1.06 11.67
CA LYS A 155 -15.75 -1.70 12.97
C LYS A 155 -14.24 -1.78 13.23
N ASP A 156 -13.85 -1.77 14.50
CA ASP A 156 -12.45 -1.82 14.94
C ASP A 156 -11.71 -3.13 14.59
N GLU A 157 -12.16 -3.88 13.57
CA GLU A 157 -11.59 -5.12 13.07
C GLU A 157 -11.00 -4.91 11.67
N ARG A 158 -9.70 -5.22 11.55
CA ARG A 158 -8.99 -5.19 10.27
C ARG A 158 -9.50 -6.28 9.34
N ASN A 159 -9.79 -5.93 8.10
CA ASN A 159 -10.12 -6.91 7.06
C ASN A 159 -8.90 -7.52 6.38
N TRP A 160 -7.81 -6.76 6.32
CA TRP A 160 -6.57 -7.15 5.65
C TRP A 160 -5.41 -6.96 6.62
N GLU A 161 -4.46 -7.88 6.57
CA GLU A 161 -3.11 -7.61 7.03
C GLU A 161 -2.30 -6.98 5.90
N ALA A 162 -1.31 -6.17 6.24
CA ALA A 162 -0.48 -5.52 5.22
C ALA A 162 0.98 -5.39 5.66
N CYS A 163 1.89 -5.52 4.71
CA CYS A 163 3.30 -5.20 4.90
C CYS A 163 3.87 -4.51 3.66
N VAL A 164 4.92 -3.71 3.88
CA VAL A 164 5.66 -3.02 2.82
C VAL A 164 7.09 -3.51 2.82
N VAL A 165 7.54 -4.03 1.68
CA VAL A 165 8.95 -4.45 1.51
C VAL A 165 9.74 -3.22 1.09
N ASN A 166 10.78 -2.89 1.87
CA ASN A 166 11.73 -1.83 1.61
C ASN A 166 13.10 -2.43 1.28
N SER A 167 13.71 -1.98 0.18
CA SER A 167 15.07 -2.34 -0.25
C SER A 167 16.00 -1.14 -0.21
#